data_AF-A0A973MK95-F1
#
_entry.id   AF-A0A973MK95-F1
#
_cell.length_a   1.000
_cell.length_b   1.000
_cell.length_c   1.000
_cell.angle_alpha   90.00
_cell.angle_beta   90.00
_cell.angle_gamma   90.00
#
_symmetry.space_group_name_H-M   'P 1'
#
loop_
_entity.id
_entity.type
_entity.pdbx_description
1 polymer ?
#
loop_
_entity_poly.entity_id
_entity_poly.type
_entity_poly.pdbx_seq_one_letter_code
_entity_poly.pdbx_strand_id
1 'polypeptide(L)' 'MRISARADYAVRAVLELAVRQDDGPVKAEAIAATQEIPHKFLEGIL' A
#
# COMPACT_ATOMS: atom_id res chain seq x y z
N MET A 1 -13.12 -10.35 14.52
CA MET A 1 -13.27 -10.07 13.07
C MET A 1 -12.03 -10.59 12.37
N ARG A 2 -12.15 -11.38 11.30
CA ARG A 2 -11.00 -11.98 10.59
C ARG A 2 -10.75 -11.19 9.31
N ILE A 3 -9.75 -10.32 9.33
CA ILE A 3 -9.37 -9.49 8.17
C ILE A 3 -8.32 -10.26 7.38
N SER A 4 -8.48 -10.34 6.06
CA SER A 4 -7.47 -10.96 5.20
C SER A 4 -6.25 -10.05 5.08
N ALA A 5 -5.05 -10.64 4.94
CA ALA A 5 -3.83 -9.87 4.71
C ALA A 5 -3.97 -8.94 3.49
N ARG A 6 -4.66 -9.40 2.43
CA ARG A 6 -4.94 -8.59 1.24
C ARG A 6 -5.72 -7.31 1.58
N ALA A 7 -6.76 -7.42 2.40
CA ALA A 7 -7.58 -6.27 2.78
C ALA A 7 -6.81 -5.30 3.69
N ASP A 8 -6.06 -5.82 4.66
CA ASP A 8 -5.21 -5.01 5.53
C ASP A 8 -4.15 -4.22 4.71
N TYR A 9 -3.43 -4.89 3.81
CA TYR A 9 -2.41 -4.27 2.96
C TYR A 9 -2.99 -3.22 2.01
N ALA A 10 -4.15 -3.49 1.39
CA ALA A 10 -4.80 -2.55 0.50
C ALA A 10 -5.18 -1.25 1.22
N VAL A 11 -5.76 -1.35 2.42
CA VAL A 11 -6.16 -0.17 3.20
C VAL A 11 -4.94 0.65 3.61
N ARG A 12 -3.87 0.00 4.09
CA ARG A 12 -2.61 0.67 4.44
C ARG A 12 -1.99 1.38 3.26
N ALA A 13 -1.94 0.73 2.09
CA ALA A 13 -1.40 1.31 0.87
C ALA A 13 -2.20 2.53 0.39
N VAL A 14 -3.54 2.48 0.48
CA VAL A 14 -4.40 3.63 0.13
C VAL A 14 -4.23 4.78 1.12
N LEU A 15 -4.11 4.51 2.42
CA LEU A 15 -3.82 5.54 3.43
C LEU A 15 -2.49 6.23 3.16
N GLU A 16 -1.48 5.43 2.81
CA GLU A 16 -0.14 5.91 2.49
C GLU A 16 -0.13 6.83 1.25
N LEU A 17 -0.95 6.52 0.24
CA LEU A 17 -1.19 7.40 -0.91
C LEU A 17 -1.96 8.66 -0.52
N ALA A 18 -2.99 8.54 0.33
CA ALA A 18 -3.79 9.67 0.77
C ALA A 18 -2.96 10.69 1.58
N VAL A 19 -1.98 10.25 2.37
CA VAL A 19 -1.08 11.17 3.09
C VAL A 19 -0.19 11.96 2.11
N ARG A 20 0.15 11.39 0.96
CA ARG A 20 1.03 11.98 -0.07
C ARG A 20 0.29 12.69 -1.21
N GLN A 21 -0.93 13.14 -0.95
CA GLN A 21 -1.86 13.67 -1.96
C GLN A 21 -1.29 14.79 -2.86
N ASP A 22 -0.22 15.47 -2.46
CA ASP A 22 0.45 16.53 -3.25
C ASP A 22 1.82 16.14 -3.84
N ASP A 23 2.35 14.94 -3.55
CA ASP A 23 3.71 14.52 -3.96
C ASP A 23 3.77 13.87 -5.36
N GLY A 24 2.63 13.78 -6.05
CA GLY A 24 2.52 13.14 -7.37
C GLY A 24 2.55 11.60 -7.32
N PRO A 25 2.78 10.94 -8.47
CA PRO A 25 2.75 9.48 -8.54
C PRO A 25 3.82 8.84 -7.65
N VAL A 26 3.40 7.90 -6.79
CA VAL A 26 4.28 7.17 -5.87
C VAL A 26 4.50 5.76 -6.39
N LYS A 27 5.76 5.31 -6.40
CA LYS A 27 6.12 3.93 -6.76
C LYS A 27 5.60 2.94 -5.72
N ALA A 28 5.04 1.82 -6.17
CA ALA A 28 4.53 0.77 -5.28
C ALA A 28 5.63 0.18 -4.38
N GLU A 29 6.89 0.17 -4.82
CA GLU A 29 8.07 -0.21 -4.03
C GLU A 29 8.25 0.69 -2.80
N ALA A 30 8.00 1.99 -2.93
CA ALA A 30 8.14 2.93 -1.83
C ALA A 30 7.04 2.72 -0.78
N ILE A 31 5.82 2.42 -1.23
CA ILE A 31 4.69 2.08 -0.36
C ILE A 31 4.97 0.74 0.36
N ALA A 32 5.45 -0.26 -0.37
CA ALA A 32 5.84 -1.56 0.17
C ALA A 32 6.90 -1.43 1.27
N ALA A 33 7.95 -0.65 1.01
CA ALA A 33 9.01 -0.41 1.98
C ALA A 33 8.51 0.33 3.22
N THR A 34 7.66 1.34 3.05
CA THR A 34 7.16 2.16 4.17
C THR A 34 6.18 1.40 5.06
N GLN A 35 5.33 0.56 4.46
CA GLN A 35 4.30 -0.19 5.17
C GLN A 35 4.74 -1.61 5.56
N GLU A 36 5.99 -1.98 5.27
CA GLU A 36 6.57 -3.31 5.47
C GLU A 36 5.73 -4.43 4.81
N ILE A 37 5.18 -4.16 3.62
CA ILE A 37 4.35 -5.07 2.85
C ILE A 37 5.20 -5.74 1.76
N PRO A 38 5.05 -7.05 1.49
CA PRO A 38 5.72 -7.68 0.36
C PRO A 38 5.36 -6.98 -0.96
N HIS A 39 6.35 -6.51 -1.71
CA HIS A 39 6.12 -5.73 -2.93
C HIS A 39 5.24 -6.46 -3.96
N LYS A 40 5.46 -7.77 -4.15
CA LYS A 40 4.64 -8.63 -5.03
C LYS A 40 3.16 -8.66 -4.67
N PHE A 41 2.81 -8.36 -3.42
CA PHE A 41 1.41 -8.27 -3.01
C PHE A 41 0.76 -6.97 -3.49
N LEU A 42 1.53 -5.86 -3.49
CA LEU A 42 1.04 -4.58 -3.99
C LEU A 42 0.87 -4.60 -5.52
N GLU A 43 1.73 -5.30 -6.26
CA GLU A 43 1.57 -5.49 -7.72
C GLU A 43 0.23 -6.14 -8.12
N GLY A 44 -0.42 -6.88 -7.21
CA GLY A 44 -1.72 -7.50 -7.45
C GLY A 44 -2.92 -6.63 -7.03
N ILE A 45 -2.71 -5.42 -6.51
CA ILE A 45 -3.73 -4.57 -5.89
C ILE A 45 -3.67 -3.12 -6.40
N LEU A 46 -2.48 -2.57 -6.62
CA LEU A 46 -2.23 -1.22 -7.13
C LEU A 46 -1.77 -1.25 -8.60
#